data_AF-A0AAD2CKQ4-F1
#
_entry.id   AF-A0AAD2CKQ4-F1
#
_cell.length_a   1.000
_cell.length_b   1.000
_cell.length_c   1.000
_cell.angle_alpha   90.00
_cell.angle_beta   90.00
_cell.angle_gamma   90.00
#
_symmetry.space_group_name_H-M   'P 1'
#
loop_
_entity.id
_entity.type
_entity.pdbx_description
1 polymer ?
#
loop_
_entity_poly.entity_id
_entity_poly.type
_entity_poly.pdbx_seq_one_letter_code
_entity_poly.pdbx_strand_id
1 'polypeptide(L)'
;MNDEEKRASKEDCAESTNEQPMFRYHFKKGELAEKLQALGKAINGNKADLQKRCTDNGIAISEMRMKIKQGWENKPKGMLQVLWERGFIDTAVPKSELWKKYPEKGQKDNLGLVMPGTALKEMVADLPDFQDEKTLLQYHAEGRSTAGCQIMFIRSPKCHPEIAGEGIEYDWAGIKSYYRRSDLASKKTLEAFKALVKESMESVQFNHRASFSARAREYMLAYDVLEEWNNLPEELKNGDPEKEKLPKTSAQFLDRIVNCRWKRHRDVGADEGWVNLIMNAMKKREVIVID
;
A
#
# COMPACT_ATOMS: atom_id res chain seq x y z
N MET A 1 10.01 11.86 -35.42
CA MET A 1 11.01 12.48 -34.52
C MET A 1 12.34 11.85 -34.85
N ASN A 2 13.22 12.61 -35.50
CA ASN A 2 14.55 12.15 -35.90
C ASN A 2 15.43 11.97 -34.66
N ASP A 3 16.43 11.08 -34.72
CA ASP A 3 17.24 10.72 -33.54
C ASP A 3 18.06 11.89 -32.97
N GLU A 4 18.39 12.89 -33.80
CA GLU A 4 19.02 14.14 -33.37
C GLU A 4 18.08 15.01 -32.53
N GLU A 5 16.81 15.11 -32.90
CA GLU A 5 15.79 15.85 -32.14
C GLU A 5 15.55 15.19 -30.76
N LYS A 6 15.64 13.86 -30.69
CA LYS A 6 15.54 13.12 -29.42
C LYS A 6 16.71 13.44 -28.50
N ARG A 7 17.94 13.46 -29.03
CA ARG A 7 19.15 13.78 -28.26
C ARG A 7 19.12 15.21 -27.76
N ALA A 8 18.73 16.17 -28.59
CA ALA A 8 18.59 17.58 -28.21
C ALA A 8 17.51 17.80 -27.13
N SER A 9 16.49 16.94 -27.05
CA SER A 9 15.44 17.04 -26.03
C SER A 9 15.82 16.52 -24.65
N LYS A 10 17.01 15.90 -24.50
CA LYS A 10 17.49 15.36 -23.23
C LYS A 10 17.81 16.44 -22.22
N GLU A 11 18.42 17.51 -22.68
CA GLU A 11 18.86 18.65 -21.89
C GLU A 11 17.80 19.76 -21.88
N ASP A 12 17.87 20.64 -20.89
CA ASP A 12 17.05 21.85 -20.82
C ASP A 12 17.39 22.76 -22.00
N CYS A 13 16.38 23.20 -22.75
CA CYS A 13 16.58 24.07 -23.91
C CYS A 13 15.64 25.28 -23.86
N ALA A 14 16.05 26.42 -24.40
CA ALA A 14 15.20 27.60 -24.51
C ALA A 14 14.05 27.33 -25.49
N GLU A 15 12.81 27.63 -25.09
CA GLU A 15 11.63 27.42 -25.92
C GLU A 15 11.62 28.47 -27.06
N SER A 16 11.90 28.06 -28.29
CA SER A 16 12.12 28.97 -29.44
C SER A 16 10.84 29.42 -30.16
N THR A 17 9.65 29.14 -29.63
CA THR A 17 8.40 29.44 -30.32
C THR A 17 7.81 30.78 -29.88
N ASN A 18 7.97 31.75 -30.80
CA ASN A 18 7.30 33.05 -30.96
C ASN A 18 7.71 34.21 -30.03
N GLU A 19 8.39 35.19 -30.66
CA GLU A 19 8.56 36.64 -30.40
C GLU A 19 8.80 37.21 -28.98
N GLN A 20 8.65 36.46 -27.89
CA GLN A 20 9.09 36.88 -26.56
C GLN A 20 9.70 35.70 -25.78
N PRO A 21 11.01 35.43 -25.93
CA PRO A 21 11.67 34.33 -25.22
C PRO A 21 11.74 34.55 -23.70
N MET A 22 11.42 35.77 -23.24
CA MET A 22 11.41 36.14 -21.83
C MET A 22 10.00 36.38 -21.31
N PHE A 23 9.67 35.78 -20.17
CA PHE A 23 8.42 36.03 -19.46
C PHE A 23 8.70 36.65 -18.09
N ARG A 24 7.75 37.47 -17.61
CA ARG A 24 7.81 38.03 -16.26
C ARG A 24 7.50 36.92 -15.25
N TYR A 25 8.52 36.46 -14.55
CA TYR A 25 8.41 35.49 -13.48
C TYR A 25 8.27 36.21 -12.14
N HIS A 26 7.18 35.95 -11.42
CA HIS A 26 6.99 36.43 -10.06
C HIS A 26 7.60 35.46 -9.06
N PHE A 27 8.48 35.96 -8.18
CA PHE A 27 9.18 35.12 -7.22
C PHE A 27 8.21 34.35 -6.31
N LYS A 28 8.57 33.10 -6.03
CA LYS A 28 7.90 32.25 -5.04
C LYS A 28 8.23 32.74 -3.63
N LYS A 29 7.45 32.28 -2.65
CA LYS A 29 7.61 32.65 -1.24
C LYS A 29 9.05 32.42 -0.73
N GLY A 30 9.65 31.27 -1.08
CA GLY A 30 11.02 30.92 -0.70
C GLY A 30 12.07 31.88 -1.27
N GLU A 31 12.00 32.17 -2.58
CA GLU A 31 12.92 33.10 -3.25
C GLU A 31 12.83 34.53 -2.67
N LEU A 32 11.62 34.99 -2.29
CA LEU A 32 11.45 36.28 -1.60
C LEU A 32 12.03 36.25 -0.17
N ALA A 33 11.88 35.13 0.54
CA ALA A 33 12.44 34.96 1.88
C ALA A 33 13.97 34.94 1.86
N GLU A 34 14.59 34.25 0.90
CA GLU A 34 16.05 34.25 0.70
C GLU A 34 16.59 35.65 0.43
N LYS A 35 15.91 36.43 -0.43
CA LYS A 35 16.30 37.82 -0.72
C LYS A 35 16.17 38.74 0.50
N LEU A 36 15.14 38.56 1.33
CA LEU A 36 14.99 39.30 2.59
C LEU A 36 16.02 38.86 3.63
N GLN A 37 16.34 37.56 3.69
CA GLN A 37 17.33 37.00 4.59
C GLN A 37 18.75 37.51 4.27
N ALA A 38 19.10 37.64 2.99
CA ALA A 38 20.37 38.23 2.55
C ALA A 38 20.56 39.68 3.03
N LEU A 39 19.46 40.41 3.28
CA LEU A 39 19.46 41.77 3.82
C LEU A 39 19.25 41.80 5.35
N GLY A 40 19.28 40.64 6.02
CA GLY A 40 19.07 40.51 7.46
C GLY A 40 17.66 40.90 7.92
N LYS A 41 16.65 40.78 7.04
CA LYS A 41 15.26 41.16 7.34
C LYS A 41 14.41 39.96 7.75
N ALA A 42 13.32 40.23 8.46
CA ALA A 42 12.40 39.21 8.94
C ALA A 42 11.68 38.50 7.78
N ILE A 43 11.69 37.15 7.81
CA ILE A 43 11.13 36.25 6.78
C ILE A 43 9.74 35.67 7.15
N ASN A 44 9.13 36.15 8.24
CA ASN A 44 7.84 35.67 8.71
C ASN A 44 6.66 36.26 7.91
N GLY A 45 5.57 35.49 7.80
CA GLY A 45 4.31 35.93 7.18
C GLY A 45 3.94 35.20 5.89
N ASN A 46 2.91 35.71 5.22
CA ASN A 46 2.39 35.18 3.96
C ASN A 46 3.09 35.83 2.76
N LYS A 47 2.86 35.30 1.55
CA LYS A 47 3.53 35.79 0.33
C LYS A 47 3.32 37.30 0.11
N ALA A 48 2.13 37.82 0.38
CA ALA A 48 1.82 39.24 0.26
C ALA A 48 2.63 40.11 1.23
N ASP A 49 2.82 39.65 2.47
CA ASP A 49 3.62 40.35 3.48
C ASP A 49 5.09 40.43 3.07
N LEU A 50 5.62 39.33 2.52
CA LEU A 50 6.99 39.30 2.01
C LEU A 50 7.13 40.16 0.75
N GLN A 51 6.13 40.20 -0.13
CA GLN A 51 6.15 41.09 -1.29
C GLN A 51 6.16 42.56 -0.87
N LYS A 52 5.33 42.95 0.09
CA LYS A 52 5.31 44.31 0.63
C LYS A 52 6.67 44.68 1.23
N ARG A 53 7.26 43.81 2.06
CA ARG A 53 8.61 44.03 2.62
C ARG A 53 9.69 44.09 1.55
N CYS A 54 9.60 43.28 0.50
CA CYS A 54 10.51 43.37 -0.63
C CYS A 54 10.40 44.75 -1.29
N THR A 55 9.18 45.22 -1.57
CA THR A 55 8.94 46.55 -2.14
C THR A 55 9.44 47.67 -1.22
N ASP A 56 9.16 47.60 0.08
CA ASP A 56 9.60 48.57 1.09
C ASP A 56 11.14 48.66 1.21
N ASN A 57 11.86 47.59 0.83
CA ASN A 57 13.32 47.52 0.85
C ASN A 57 13.95 47.58 -0.56
N GLY A 58 13.19 47.97 -1.59
CA GLY A 58 13.70 48.12 -2.97
C GLY A 58 14.08 46.81 -3.67
N ILE A 59 13.60 45.67 -3.19
CA ILE A 59 13.86 44.35 -3.77
C ILE A 59 12.83 44.07 -4.87
N ALA A 60 13.32 43.71 -6.06
CA ALA A 60 12.45 43.29 -7.16
C ALA A 60 11.63 42.04 -6.78
N ILE A 61 10.30 42.11 -6.98
CA ILE A 61 9.34 41.01 -6.73
C ILE A 61 9.10 40.12 -7.96
N SER A 62 9.70 40.47 -9.09
CA SER A 62 9.68 39.70 -10.34
C SER A 62 10.94 39.98 -11.15
N GLU A 63 11.32 39.04 -12.01
CA GLU A 63 12.37 39.23 -13.01
C GLU A 63 11.93 38.63 -14.35
N MET A 64 12.60 39.03 -15.43
CA MET A 64 12.42 38.42 -16.73
C MET A 64 13.26 37.15 -16.79
N ARG A 65 12.62 35.99 -16.99
CA ARG A 65 13.31 34.70 -17.16
C ARG A 65 13.09 34.19 -18.57
N MET A 66 14.09 33.49 -19.10
CA MET A 66 13.90 32.72 -20.33
C MET A 66 12.93 31.57 -20.08
N LYS A 67 12.02 31.32 -21.01
CA LYS A 67 11.14 30.16 -20.94
C LYS A 67 11.95 28.90 -21.30
N ILE A 68 12.31 28.13 -20.27
CA ILE A 68 13.09 26.89 -20.44
C ILE A 68 12.11 25.73 -20.64
N LYS A 69 12.27 25.02 -21.74
CA LYS A 69 11.69 23.70 -21.96
C LYS A 69 12.58 22.69 -21.23
N GLN A 70 12.07 22.15 -20.12
CA GLN A 70 12.84 21.19 -19.32
C GLN A 70 13.12 19.92 -20.13
N GLY A 71 14.37 19.48 -20.09
CA GLY A 71 14.83 18.18 -20.52
C GLY A 71 14.42 17.10 -19.53
N TRP A 72 14.78 15.87 -19.86
CA TRP A 72 14.38 14.67 -19.09
C TRP A 72 15.58 13.85 -18.62
N GLU A 73 16.81 14.32 -18.84
CA GLU A 73 18.01 13.66 -18.33
C GLU A 73 17.98 13.56 -16.79
N ASN A 74 18.29 12.36 -16.28
CA ASN A 74 18.22 12.00 -14.86
C ASN A 74 16.83 12.09 -14.20
N LYS A 75 15.75 12.25 -14.98
CA LYS A 75 14.38 12.14 -14.47
C LYS A 75 13.91 10.68 -14.50
N PRO A 76 13.13 10.24 -13.50
CA PRO A 76 12.52 8.92 -13.55
C PRO A 76 11.54 8.84 -14.73
N LYS A 77 11.55 7.71 -15.44
CA LYS A 77 10.60 7.46 -16.52
C LYS A 77 9.19 7.33 -15.95
N GLY A 78 8.21 7.90 -16.66
CA GLY A 78 6.79 7.72 -16.30
C GLY A 78 6.23 6.37 -16.79
N MET A 79 5.13 5.91 -16.19
CA MET A 79 4.45 4.65 -16.54
C MET A 79 4.18 4.53 -18.04
N LEU A 80 3.63 5.58 -18.67
CA LEU A 80 3.34 5.61 -20.10
C LEU A 80 4.60 5.43 -20.95
N GLN A 81 5.72 6.03 -20.53
CA GLN A 81 6.98 5.89 -21.26
C GLN A 81 7.53 4.46 -21.15
N VAL A 82 7.52 3.88 -19.95
CA VAL A 82 7.95 2.50 -19.73
C VAL A 82 7.14 1.53 -20.59
N LEU A 83 5.81 1.66 -20.57
CA LEU A 83 4.91 0.82 -21.37
C LEU A 83 5.07 1.03 -22.87
N TRP A 84 5.33 2.27 -23.30
CA TRP A 84 5.58 2.58 -24.71
C TRP A 84 6.89 1.98 -25.23
N GLU A 85 7.99 2.13 -24.47
CA GLU A 85 9.29 1.53 -24.81
C GLU A 85 9.23 0.00 -24.88
N ARG A 86 8.31 -0.61 -24.11
CA ARG A 86 8.08 -2.06 -24.08
C ARG A 86 7.03 -2.56 -25.07
N GLY A 87 6.42 -1.67 -25.86
CA GLY A 87 5.46 -2.04 -26.91
C GLY A 87 4.04 -2.34 -26.43
N PHE A 88 3.69 -1.99 -25.19
CA PHE A 88 2.32 -2.15 -24.67
C PHE A 88 1.39 -1.00 -25.06
N ILE A 89 1.94 0.14 -25.49
CA ILE A 89 1.17 1.30 -25.93
C ILE A 89 1.07 1.31 -27.46
N ASP A 90 -0.16 1.39 -27.94
CA ASP A 90 -0.47 1.57 -29.36
C ASP A 90 0.15 2.86 -29.92
N THR A 91 1.09 2.70 -30.85
CA THR A 91 1.84 3.80 -31.47
C THR A 91 1.06 4.56 -32.53
N ALA A 92 -0.08 4.02 -33.00
CA ALA A 92 -0.96 4.69 -33.96
C ALA A 92 -1.77 5.83 -33.30
N VAL A 93 -1.83 5.86 -31.96
CA VAL A 93 -2.63 6.84 -31.21
C VAL A 93 -1.86 8.14 -31.05
N PRO A 94 -2.44 9.29 -31.40
CA PRO A 94 -1.80 10.59 -31.20
C PRO A 94 -1.46 10.85 -29.73
N LYS A 95 -0.33 11.53 -29.48
CA LYS A 95 0.15 11.84 -28.11
C LYS A 95 -0.89 12.57 -27.25
N SER A 96 -1.73 13.42 -27.85
CA SER A 96 -2.81 14.16 -27.20
C SER A 96 -3.95 13.26 -26.68
N GLU A 97 -4.09 12.05 -27.23
CA GLU A 97 -5.16 11.11 -26.92
C GLU A 97 -4.70 9.92 -26.09
N LEU A 98 -3.38 9.70 -25.95
CA LEU A 98 -2.83 8.61 -25.14
C LEU A 98 -3.36 8.60 -23.71
N TRP A 99 -3.46 9.75 -23.06
CA TRP A 99 -4.00 9.85 -21.70
C TRP A 99 -5.51 9.60 -21.61
N LYS A 100 -6.23 9.76 -22.73
CA LYS A 100 -7.66 9.41 -22.80
C LYS A 100 -7.84 7.91 -22.99
N LYS A 101 -7.01 7.28 -23.84
CA LYS A 101 -7.04 5.84 -24.13
C LYS A 101 -6.47 5.02 -22.97
N TYR A 102 -5.39 5.49 -22.37
CA TYR A 102 -4.68 4.83 -21.26
C TYR A 102 -4.59 5.74 -20.03
N PRO A 103 -5.71 5.95 -19.31
CA PRO A 103 -5.67 6.69 -18.05
C PRO A 103 -5.05 5.84 -16.93
N GLU A 104 -4.59 6.48 -15.85
CA GLU A 104 -3.88 5.80 -14.75
C GLU A 104 -4.67 4.63 -14.12
N LYS A 105 -5.98 4.80 -13.94
CA LYS A 105 -6.90 3.80 -13.37
C LYS A 105 -7.71 3.02 -14.41
N GLY A 106 -7.36 3.17 -15.69
CA GLY A 106 -8.07 2.54 -16.81
C GLY A 106 -9.40 3.19 -17.15
N GLN A 107 -9.86 2.85 -18.35
CA GLN A 107 -11.17 3.25 -18.85
C GLN A 107 -12.23 2.34 -18.24
N LYS A 108 -13.39 2.90 -17.97
CA LYS A 108 -14.53 2.13 -17.46
C LYS A 108 -15.48 1.80 -18.60
N ASP A 109 -16.00 0.59 -18.59
CA ASP A 109 -17.11 0.20 -19.46
C ASP A 109 -18.45 0.77 -18.95
N ASN A 110 -19.53 0.44 -19.65
CA ASN A 110 -20.89 0.86 -19.29
C ASN A 110 -21.37 0.28 -17.95
N LEU A 111 -20.69 -0.75 -17.42
CA LEU A 111 -20.96 -1.38 -16.14
C LEU A 111 -20.08 -0.81 -15.01
N GLY A 112 -19.20 0.14 -15.32
CA GLY A 112 -18.29 0.76 -14.38
C GLY A 112 -17.05 -0.07 -14.04
N LEU A 113 -16.84 -1.20 -14.74
CA LEU A 113 -15.68 -2.07 -14.61
C LEU A 113 -14.53 -1.52 -15.45
N VAL A 114 -13.30 -1.66 -14.95
CA VAL A 114 -12.11 -1.21 -15.66
C VAL A 114 -11.83 -2.17 -16.82
N MET A 115 -11.69 -1.64 -18.02
CA MET A 115 -11.36 -2.41 -19.22
C MET A 115 -9.90 -2.88 -19.15
N PRO A 116 -9.63 -4.20 -19.25
CA PRO A 116 -8.26 -4.72 -19.23
C PRO A 116 -7.37 -4.09 -20.29
N GLY A 117 -6.10 -3.87 -19.96
CA GLY A 117 -5.12 -3.27 -20.88
C GLY A 117 -5.31 -1.78 -21.15
N THR A 118 -6.19 -1.10 -20.40
CA THR A 118 -6.35 0.37 -20.47
C THR A 118 -5.76 1.09 -19.25
N ALA A 119 -5.62 0.41 -18.11
CA ALA A 119 -5.08 0.99 -16.88
C ALA A 119 -3.56 0.93 -16.86
N LEU A 120 -2.91 2.10 -16.98
CA LEU A 120 -1.44 2.17 -16.93
C LEU A 120 -0.87 1.53 -15.65
N LYS A 121 -1.55 1.71 -14.51
CA LYS A 121 -1.06 1.19 -13.23
C LYS A 121 -1.11 -0.33 -13.16
N GLU A 122 -2.18 -0.95 -13.66
CA GLU A 122 -2.31 -2.41 -13.72
C GLU A 122 -1.30 -2.98 -14.71
N MET A 123 -1.22 -2.38 -15.91
CA MET A 123 -0.26 -2.80 -16.93
C MET A 123 1.19 -2.74 -16.45
N VAL A 124 1.58 -1.72 -15.68
CA VAL A 124 2.92 -1.66 -15.08
C VAL A 124 3.09 -2.69 -13.97
N ALA A 125 2.07 -2.88 -13.12
CA ALA A 125 2.13 -3.85 -12.05
C ALA A 125 2.28 -5.30 -12.57
N ASP A 126 1.74 -5.60 -13.76
CA ASP A 126 1.83 -6.92 -14.39
C ASP A 126 3.19 -7.19 -15.07
N LEU A 127 4.07 -6.20 -15.16
CA LEU A 127 5.39 -6.38 -15.77
C LEU A 127 6.28 -7.23 -14.85
N PRO A 128 7.00 -8.24 -15.37
CA PRO A 128 7.79 -9.15 -14.53
C PRO A 128 8.79 -8.46 -13.61
N ASP A 129 9.44 -7.40 -14.10
CA ASP A 129 10.42 -6.64 -13.33
C ASP A 129 9.80 -5.83 -12.18
N PHE A 130 8.50 -5.51 -12.24
CA PHE A 130 7.76 -4.86 -11.17
C PHE A 130 7.12 -5.87 -10.20
N GLN A 131 6.66 -7.02 -10.69
CA GLN A 131 6.18 -8.13 -9.87
C GLN A 131 7.28 -8.65 -8.94
N ASP A 132 8.49 -8.82 -9.48
CA ASP A 132 9.63 -9.34 -8.75
C ASP A 132 10.44 -8.23 -8.02
N GLU A 133 10.03 -6.96 -8.14
CA GLU A 133 10.77 -5.85 -7.54
C GLU A 133 10.65 -5.88 -6.02
N LYS A 134 11.78 -6.04 -5.35
CA LYS A 134 11.84 -5.84 -3.90
C LYS A 134 11.49 -4.40 -3.58
N THR A 135 10.46 -4.22 -2.76
CA THR A 135 10.13 -2.90 -2.24
C THR A 135 11.35 -2.28 -1.54
N LEU A 136 11.49 -0.95 -1.59
CA LEU A 136 12.62 -0.25 -0.97
C LEU A 136 12.79 -0.62 0.51
N LEU A 137 11.69 -0.80 1.23
CA LEU A 137 11.72 -1.21 2.63
C LEU A 137 12.22 -2.65 2.81
N GLN A 138 11.79 -3.57 1.94
CA GLN A 138 12.28 -4.95 1.93
C GLN A 138 13.77 -5.01 1.60
N TYR A 139 14.25 -4.26 0.59
CA TYR A 139 15.68 -4.16 0.27
C TYR A 139 16.51 -3.71 1.49
N HIS A 140 16.06 -2.67 2.19
CA HIS A 140 16.74 -2.19 3.38
C HIS A 140 16.62 -3.11 4.60
N ALA A 141 15.54 -3.89 4.71
CA ALA A 141 15.39 -4.89 5.77
C ALA A 141 16.34 -6.07 5.54
N GLU A 142 16.32 -6.63 4.34
CA GLU A 142 17.16 -7.75 3.95
C GLU A 142 18.65 -7.38 3.99
N GLY A 143 19.02 -6.17 3.55
CA GLY A 143 20.40 -5.68 3.61
C GLY A 143 20.95 -5.49 5.04
N ARG A 144 20.11 -5.54 6.07
CA ARG A 144 20.52 -5.59 7.48
C ARG A 144 20.64 -7.01 8.03
N SER A 145 20.32 -8.02 7.23
CA SER A 145 20.54 -9.42 7.59
C SER A 145 22.02 -9.69 7.78
N THR A 146 22.34 -10.60 8.68
CA THR A 146 23.71 -11.06 8.97
C THR A 146 23.79 -12.57 8.75
N ALA A 147 25.00 -13.14 8.77
CA ALA A 147 25.21 -14.58 8.56
C ALA A 147 24.44 -15.48 9.55
N GLY A 148 24.04 -14.96 10.72
CA GLY A 148 23.28 -15.70 11.73
C GLY A 148 21.86 -15.19 11.98
N CYS A 149 21.40 -14.16 11.25
CA CYS A 149 20.09 -13.57 11.46
C CYS A 149 19.54 -12.98 10.16
N GLN A 150 18.52 -13.62 9.60
CA GLN A 150 17.80 -13.15 8.43
C GLN A 150 16.64 -12.27 8.88
N ILE A 151 16.55 -11.06 8.32
CA ILE A 151 15.45 -10.14 8.58
C ILE A 151 14.49 -10.21 7.39
N MET A 152 13.28 -10.70 7.66
CA MET A 152 12.19 -10.77 6.68
C MET A 152 11.18 -9.66 6.92
N PHE A 153 10.65 -9.10 5.83
CA PHE A 153 9.60 -8.10 5.88
C PHE A 153 8.25 -8.72 5.51
N ILE A 154 7.43 -9.00 6.52
CA ILE A 154 6.09 -9.56 6.34
C ILE A 154 5.07 -8.43 6.48
N ARG A 155 4.25 -8.22 5.44
CA ARG A 155 3.17 -7.22 5.46
C ARG A 155 1.86 -7.89 5.86
N SER A 156 1.21 -7.33 6.88
CA SER A 156 -0.18 -7.62 7.19
C SER A 156 -1.10 -6.47 6.74
N PRO A 157 -2.33 -6.77 6.30
CA PRO A 157 -3.37 -5.77 6.07
C PRO A 157 -3.59 -4.87 7.29
N LYS A 158 -3.92 -3.60 7.05
CA LYS A 158 -4.24 -2.65 8.13
C LYS A 158 -5.55 -3.05 8.81
N CYS A 159 -5.61 -2.88 10.13
CA CYS A 159 -6.80 -3.15 10.95
C CYS A 159 -7.25 -4.62 11.00
N HIS A 160 -6.33 -5.56 10.76
CA HIS A 160 -6.55 -7.01 10.87
C HIS A 160 -5.59 -7.64 11.89
N PRO A 161 -5.75 -7.31 13.20
CA PRO A 161 -4.87 -7.81 14.26
C PRO A 161 -4.85 -9.33 14.38
N GLU A 162 -5.92 -10.02 14.00
CA GLU A 162 -6.07 -11.48 14.04
C GLU A 162 -5.07 -12.25 13.16
N ILE A 163 -4.50 -11.61 12.14
CA ILE A 163 -3.47 -12.18 11.25
C ILE A 163 -2.09 -11.54 11.44
N ALA A 164 -1.95 -10.55 12.32
CA ALA A 164 -0.70 -9.83 12.52
C ALA A 164 0.39 -10.77 13.05
N GLY A 165 1.59 -10.72 12.45
CA GLY A 165 2.77 -11.47 12.89
C GLY A 165 2.51 -12.97 13.08
N GLU A 166 1.69 -13.57 12.21
CA GLU A 166 1.22 -14.97 12.33
C GLU A 166 0.55 -15.31 13.66
N GLY A 167 -0.21 -14.37 14.22
CA GLY A 167 -0.96 -14.59 15.46
C GLY A 167 -0.27 -14.07 16.72
N ILE A 168 0.66 -13.12 16.60
CA ILE A 168 1.31 -12.48 17.76
C ILE A 168 0.31 -11.84 18.73
N GLU A 169 -0.84 -11.37 18.22
CA GLU A 169 -1.91 -10.83 19.07
C GLU A 169 -2.55 -11.89 19.98
N TYR A 170 -2.56 -13.16 19.56
CA TYR A 170 -3.01 -14.26 20.40
C TYR A 170 -1.98 -14.60 21.49
N ASP A 171 -0.68 -14.51 21.20
CA ASP A 171 0.37 -14.60 22.23
C ASP A 171 0.12 -13.53 23.30
N TRP A 172 -0.06 -12.28 22.87
CA TRP A 172 -0.38 -11.19 23.78
C TRP A 172 -1.67 -11.43 24.56
N ALA A 173 -2.72 -11.98 23.93
CA ALA A 173 -3.96 -12.31 24.60
C ALA A 173 -3.75 -13.38 25.68
N GLY A 174 -2.97 -14.42 25.41
CA GLY A 174 -2.60 -15.46 26.36
C GLY A 174 -1.82 -14.91 27.55
N ILE A 175 -0.76 -14.15 27.28
CA ILE A 175 0.10 -13.50 28.28
C ILE A 175 -0.73 -12.56 29.17
N LYS A 176 -1.55 -11.69 28.56
CA LYS A 176 -2.43 -10.77 29.30
C LYS A 176 -3.45 -11.53 30.14
N SER A 177 -3.98 -12.64 29.65
CA SER A 177 -4.95 -13.45 30.38
C SER A 177 -4.32 -14.10 31.61
N TYR A 178 -3.09 -14.59 31.51
CA TYR A 178 -2.32 -15.07 32.66
C TYR A 178 -2.14 -13.94 33.69
N TYR A 179 -1.54 -12.83 33.26
CA TYR A 179 -1.29 -11.67 34.11
C TYR A 179 -2.57 -11.16 34.81
N ARG A 180 -3.70 -11.08 34.09
CA ARG A 180 -4.98 -10.60 34.64
C ARG A 180 -5.50 -11.49 35.77
N ARG A 181 -5.31 -12.81 35.68
CA ARG A 181 -5.75 -13.78 36.71
C ARG A 181 -4.82 -13.85 37.92
N SER A 182 -3.57 -13.40 37.79
CA SER A 182 -2.63 -13.38 38.90
C SER A 182 -3.08 -12.45 40.03
N ASP A 183 -2.69 -12.78 41.26
CA ASP A 183 -3.09 -12.05 42.45
C ASP A 183 -2.63 -10.59 42.43
N LEU A 184 -3.43 -9.69 42.99
CA LEU A 184 -3.12 -8.27 43.10
C LEU A 184 -1.85 -8.03 43.92
N ALA A 185 -1.54 -8.87 44.92
CA ALA A 185 -0.31 -8.74 45.71
C ALA A 185 0.94 -8.81 44.82
N SER A 186 0.94 -9.69 43.81
CA SER A 186 2.04 -9.86 42.84
C SER A 186 2.20 -8.69 41.85
N LYS A 187 1.31 -7.69 41.89
CA LYS A 187 1.30 -6.53 40.99
C LYS A 187 1.68 -5.21 41.67
N LYS A 188 1.80 -5.19 43.00
CA LYS A 188 1.91 -3.94 43.77
C LYS A 188 3.27 -3.25 43.66
N THR A 189 4.36 -4.01 43.68
CA THR A 189 5.72 -3.46 43.61
C THR A 189 6.28 -3.61 42.19
N LEU A 190 7.26 -2.77 41.84
CA LEU A 190 7.88 -2.79 40.52
C LEU A 190 8.61 -4.12 40.26
N GLU A 191 9.28 -4.65 41.28
CA GLU A 191 10.01 -5.91 41.22
C GLU A 191 9.06 -7.08 41.01
N ALA A 192 7.97 -7.14 41.79
CA ALA A 192 6.95 -8.18 41.65
C ALA A 192 6.24 -8.07 40.30
N PHE A 193 5.91 -6.86 39.85
CA PHE A 193 5.36 -6.63 38.53
C PHE A 193 6.28 -7.15 37.41
N LYS A 194 7.57 -6.80 37.43
CA LYS A 194 8.55 -7.27 36.43
C LYS A 194 8.71 -8.78 36.46
N ALA A 195 8.75 -9.39 37.64
CA ALA A 195 8.82 -10.84 37.80
C ALA A 195 7.57 -11.51 37.20
N LEU A 196 6.39 -10.99 37.52
CA LEU A 196 5.12 -11.51 37.02
C LEU A 196 4.99 -11.35 35.50
N VAL A 197 5.48 -10.25 34.92
CA VAL A 197 5.50 -10.08 33.46
C VAL A 197 6.35 -11.17 32.80
N LYS A 198 7.56 -11.45 33.32
CA LYS A 198 8.41 -12.53 32.79
C LYS A 198 7.71 -13.90 32.86
N GLU A 199 7.14 -14.21 34.01
CA GLU A 199 6.36 -15.44 34.22
C GLU A 199 5.15 -15.52 33.26
N SER A 200 4.47 -14.40 33.03
CA SER A 200 3.35 -14.32 32.08
C SER A 200 3.81 -14.59 30.64
N MET A 201 4.99 -14.11 30.25
CA MET A 201 5.59 -14.40 28.92
C MET A 201 5.91 -15.89 28.78
N GLU A 202 6.39 -16.52 29.85
CA GLU A 202 6.68 -17.96 29.90
C GLU A 202 5.43 -18.83 29.92
N SER A 203 4.26 -18.30 30.32
CA SER A 203 2.99 -19.05 30.29
C SER A 203 2.56 -19.50 28.88
N VAL A 204 3.02 -18.80 27.83
CA VAL A 204 2.72 -19.13 26.43
C VAL A 204 3.81 -20.01 25.82
N GLN A 205 3.60 -21.31 26.00
CA GLN A 205 4.41 -22.40 25.49
C GLN A 205 4.25 -22.64 23.98
N PHE A 206 5.16 -23.42 23.40
CA PHE A 206 5.22 -23.69 21.96
C PHE A 206 3.92 -24.25 21.37
N ASN A 207 3.24 -25.15 22.06
CA ASN A 207 1.95 -25.72 21.64
C ASN A 207 0.83 -24.67 21.52
N HIS A 208 0.82 -23.68 22.43
CA HIS A 208 -0.10 -22.54 22.34
C HIS A 208 0.21 -21.71 21.09
N ARG A 209 1.49 -21.37 20.86
CA ARG A 209 1.94 -20.60 19.69
C ARG A 209 1.62 -21.30 18.37
N ALA A 210 1.84 -22.61 18.30
CA ALA A 210 1.47 -23.41 17.13
C ALA A 210 -0.05 -23.35 16.86
N SER A 211 -0.87 -23.41 17.92
CA SER A 211 -2.33 -23.29 17.80
C SER A 211 -2.78 -21.87 17.40
N PHE A 212 -2.12 -20.84 17.91
CA PHE A 212 -2.38 -19.44 17.57
C PHE A 212 -2.00 -19.12 16.13
N SER A 213 -0.85 -19.61 15.67
CA SER A 213 -0.42 -19.50 14.27
C SER A 213 -1.35 -20.26 13.33
N ALA A 214 -1.80 -21.46 13.71
CA ALA A 214 -2.83 -22.18 12.97
C ALA A 214 -4.13 -21.37 12.87
N ARG A 215 -4.54 -20.72 13.96
CA ARG A 215 -5.72 -19.85 13.99
C ARG A 215 -5.58 -18.64 13.07
N ALA A 216 -4.45 -17.94 13.11
CA ALA A 216 -4.15 -16.82 12.21
C ALA A 216 -4.21 -17.25 10.74
N ARG A 217 -3.61 -18.41 10.40
CA ARG A 217 -3.68 -18.98 9.04
C ARG A 217 -5.12 -19.31 8.60
N GLU A 218 -5.99 -19.72 9.51
CA GLU A 218 -7.40 -19.94 9.16
C GLU A 218 -8.12 -18.63 8.79
N TYR A 219 -7.81 -17.52 9.46
CA TYR A 219 -8.31 -16.20 9.03
C TYR A 219 -7.74 -15.82 7.65
N MET A 220 -6.45 -16.05 7.40
CA MET A 220 -5.84 -15.81 6.08
C MET A 220 -6.55 -16.60 4.98
N LEU A 221 -6.81 -17.90 5.21
CA LEU A 221 -7.56 -18.75 4.28
C LEU A 221 -9.00 -18.26 4.09
N ALA A 222 -9.66 -17.79 5.15
CA ALA A 222 -11.01 -17.23 5.04
C ALA A 222 -11.02 -15.96 4.17
N TYR A 223 -10.06 -15.05 4.36
CA TYR A 223 -9.92 -13.85 3.53
C TYR A 223 -9.69 -14.20 2.06
N ASP A 224 -8.74 -15.09 1.82
CA ASP A 224 -8.37 -15.55 0.50
C ASP A 224 -9.58 -16.22 -0.21
N VAL A 225 -10.40 -17.01 0.49
CA VAL A 225 -11.59 -17.66 -0.10
C VAL A 225 -12.67 -16.64 -0.44
N LEU A 226 -12.82 -15.62 0.41
CA LEU A 226 -13.79 -14.55 0.18
C LEU A 226 -13.38 -13.65 -1.00
N GLU A 227 -12.08 -13.40 -1.17
CA GLU A 227 -11.56 -12.61 -2.29
C GLU A 227 -11.74 -13.34 -3.62
N GLU A 228 -11.39 -14.63 -3.67
CA GLU A 228 -11.51 -15.43 -4.89
C GLU A 228 -12.90 -16.01 -5.13
N TRP A 229 -13.89 -15.72 -4.26
CA TRP A 229 -15.20 -16.37 -4.29
C TRP A 229 -15.81 -16.44 -5.68
N ASN A 230 -15.83 -15.33 -6.42
CA ASN A 230 -16.43 -15.27 -7.76
C ASN A 230 -15.73 -16.20 -8.75
N ASN A 231 -14.43 -16.44 -8.57
CA ASN A 231 -13.58 -17.28 -9.41
C ASN A 231 -13.53 -18.74 -8.95
N LEU A 232 -14.08 -19.08 -7.79
CA LEU A 232 -14.13 -20.46 -7.31
C LEU A 232 -15.01 -21.33 -8.21
N PRO A 233 -14.67 -22.63 -8.38
CA PRO A 233 -15.52 -23.57 -9.11
C PRO A 233 -16.95 -23.60 -8.55
N GLU A 234 -17.96 -23.67 -9.44
CA GLU A 234 -19.38 -23.69 -9.06
C GLU A 234 -19.75 -24.85 -8.12
N GLU A 235 -19.01 -25.94 -8.20
CA GLU A 235 -19.09 -27.10 -7.31
C GLU A 235 -18.86 -26.74 -5.83
N LEU A 236 -18.15 -25.65 -5.56
CA LEU A 236 -17.88 -25.14 -4.21
C LEU A 236 -18.97 -24.16 -3.74
N LYS A 237 -19.77 -23.61 -4.67
CA LYS A 237 -20.83 -22.63 -4.41
C LYS A 237 -22.22 -23.26 -4.23
N ASN A 238 -22.34 -24.58 -4.43
CA ASN A 238 -23.58 -25.38 -4.30
C ASN A 238 -24.78 -24.90 -5.14
N GLY A 239 -24.56 -24.15 -6.23
CA GLY A 239 -25.59 -23.89 -7.26
C GLY A 239 -26.87 -23.19 -6.79
N ASP A 240 -26.85 -22.48 -5.67
CA ASP A 240 -28.02 -21.81 -5.10
C ASP A 240 -28.11 -20.34 -5.60
N PRO A 241 -29.11 -19.97 -6.42
CA PRO A 241 -29.16 -18.66 -7.09
C PRO A 241 -29.23 -17.45 -6.13
N GLU A 242 -29.80 -17.63 -4.92
CA GLU A 242 -29.83 -16.57 -3.90
C GLU A 242 -28.47 -16.35 -3.22
N LYS A 243 -27.50 -17.26 -3.41
CA LYS A 243 -26.15 -17.19 -2.84
C LYS A 243 -25.07 -16.81 -3.85
N GLU A 244 -25.44 -16.23 -4.99
CA GLU A 244 -24.46 -15.67 -5.94
C GLU A 244 -23.71 -14.47 -5.37
N LYS A 245 -24.36 -13.69 -4.49
CA LYS A 245 -23.76 -12.49 -3.89
C LYS A 245 -23.27 -12.77 -2.49
N LEU A 246 -21.94 -12.75 -2.33
CA LEU A 246 -21.26 -12.79 -1.04
C LEU A 246 -21.94 -11.88 -0.01
N PRO A 247 -22.16 -12.35 1.23
CA PRO A 247 -22.60 -11.49 2.31
C PRO A 247 -21.54 -10.42 2.56
N LYS A 248 -21.99 -9.25 3.04
CA LYS A 248 -21.08 -8.16 3.39
C LYS A 248 -20.08 -8.66 4.44
N THR A 249 -18.80 -8.64 4.09
CA THR A 249 -17.73 -9.11 4.97
C THR A 249 -17.68 -8.22 6.22
N SER A 250 -17.72 -8.87 7.38
CA SER A 250 -17.58 -8.24 8.68
C SER A 250 -16.71 -9.11 9.57
N ALA A 251 -16.06 -8.51 10.57
CA ALA A 251 -15.25 -9.25 11.54
C ALA A 251 -16.06 -10.36 12.23
N GLN A 252 -17.33 -10.10 12.56
CA GLN A 252 -18.22 -11.10 13.17
C GLN A 252 -18.52 -12.28 12.23
N PHE A 253 -18.70 -12.01 10.94
CA PHE A 253 -18.92 -13.07 9.94
C PHE A 253 -17.68 -13.95 9.78
N LEU A 254 -16.49 -13.35 9.73
CA LEU A 254 -15.22 -14.06 9.71
C LEU A 254 -15.01 -14.91 10.97
N ASP A 255 -15.27 -14.33 12.14
CA ASP A 255 -15.21 -15.06 13.41
C ASP A 255 -16.13 -16.27 13.39
N ARG A 256 -17.34 -16.16 12.83
CA ARG A 256 -18.25 -17.31 12.67
C ARG A 256 -17.65 -18.39 11.79
N ILE A 257 -17.06 -18.03 10.65
CA ILE A 257 -16.37 -18.98 9.75
C ILE A 257 -15.28 -19.73 10.51
N VAL A 258 -14.33 -18.99 11.09
CA VAL A 258 -13.16 -19.59 11.74
C VAL A 258 -13.56 -20.36 13.02
N ASN A 259 -14.57 -19.90 13.76
CA ASN A 259 -15.10 -20.63 14.93
C ASN A 259 -15.82 -21.93 14.54
N CYS A 260 -16.52 -21.98 13.41
CA CYS A 260 -17.20 -23.20 12.95
C CYS A 260 -16.23 -24.36 12.72
N ARG A 261 -15.01 -24.08 12.26
CA ARG A 261 -13.95 -25.08 12.09
C ARG A 261 -13.56 -25.78 13.40
N TRP A 262 -13.66 -25.08 14.53
CA TRP A 262 -13.20 -25.51 15.84
C TRP A 262 -14.27 -26.12 16.75
N LYS A 263 -15.57 -25.97 16.42
CA LYS A 263 -16.66 -26.58 17.19
C LYS A 263 -16.63 -28.11 17.04
N ARG A 264 -15.86 -28.78 17.91
CA ARG A 264 -15.93 -30.23 18.13
C ARG A 264 -16.93 -30.48 19.27
N HIS A 265 -18.11 -31.01 18.91
CA HIS A 265 -19.21 -31.43 19.78
C HIS A 265 -20.09 -30.33 20.41
N ARG A 266 -21.40 -30.41 20.13
CA ARG A 266 -22.55 -29.89 20.91
C ARG A 266 -23.22 -28.56 20.59
N ASP A 267 -23.07 -28.00 19.39
CA ASP A 267 -24.15 -27.14 18.89
C ASP A 267 -24.36 -27.33 17.40
N VAL A 268 -25.37 -28.13 17.07
CA VAL A 268 -26.04 -28.10 15.77
C VAL A 268 -26.99 -26.88 15.78
N GLY A 269 -26.45 -25.71 16.12
CA GLY A 269 -27.07 -24.46 15.70
C GLY A 269 -26.85 -24.42 14.20
N ALA A 270 -27.92 -24.41 13.42
CA ALA A 270 -27.89 -24.33 11.97
C ALA A 270 -27.08 -23.08 11.55
N ASP A 271 -25.76 -23.21 11.44
CA ASP A 271 -24.91 -22.11 11.02
C ASP A 271 -25.25 -21.83 9.55
N GLU A 272 -25.54 -20.55 9.30
CA GLU A 272 -26.03 -19.99 8.04
C GLU A 272 -25.30 -20.61 6.85
N GLY A 273 -26.04 -20.97 5.79
CA GLY A 273 -25.50 -21.74 4.66
C GLY A 273 -24.17 -21.20 4.11
N TRP A 274 -23.97 -19.88 4.15
CA TRP A 274 -22.73 -19.20 3.80
C TRP A 274 -21.49 -19.64 4.59
N VAL A 275 -21.62 -19.78 5.91
CA VAL A 275 -20.51 -20.19 6.79
C VAL A 275 -20.04 -21.59 6.43
N ASN A 276 -20.97 -22.51 6.21
CA ASN A 276 -20.66 -23.89 5.83
C ASN A 276 -20.07 -23.99 4.42
N LEU A 277 -20.53 -23.18 3.47
CA LEU A 277 -19.97 -23.14 2.12
C LEU A 277 -18.52 -22.67 2.09
N ILE A 278 -18.23 -21.54 2.74
CA ILE A 278 -16.87 -21.00 2.82
C ILE A 278 -15.97 -21.98 3.56
N MET A 279 -16.46 -22.60 4.64
CA MET A 279 -15.73 -23.65 5.36
C MET A 279 -15.40 -24.86 4.49
N ASN A 280 -16.29 -25.28 3.61
CA ASN A 280 -16.02 -26.37 2.67
C ASN A 280 -15.00 -25.97 1.60
N ALA A 281 -15.07 -24.73 1.09
CA ALA A 281 -14.07 -24.20 0.18
C ALA A 281 -12.67 -24.12 0.84
N MET A 282 -12.60 -23.62 2.08
CA MET A 282 -11.36 -23.57 2.87
C MET A 282 -10.74 -24.96 3.14
N LYS A 283 -11.54 -26.02 3.22
CA LYS A 283 -11.03 -27.39 3.40
C LYS A 283 -10.46 -28.00 2.12
N LYS A 284 -10.97 -27.57 0.96
CA LYS A 284 -10.57 -28.08 -0.34
C LYS A 284 -9.42 -27.30 -0.97
N ARG A 285 -9.15 -26.07 -0.51
CA ARG A 285 -7.97 -25.32 -0.91
C ARG A 285 -6.71 -25.98 -0.34
N GLU A 286 -5.69 -26.12 -1.19
CA GLU A 286 -4.36 -26.49 -0.73
C GLU A 286 -3.84 -25.39 0.22
N VAL A 287 -3.30 -25.80 1.36
CA VAL A 287 -2.78 -24.88 2.37
C VAL A 287 -1.61 -24.12 1.76
N ILE A 288 -1.76 -22.81 1.58
CA ILE A 288 -0.64 -21.93 1.23
C ILE A 288 0.33 -21.99 2.40
N VAL A 289 1.41 -22.74 2.23
CA VAL A 289 2.58 -22.68 3.12
C VAL A 289 3.33 -21.42 2.67
N ILE A 290 3.25 -20.38 3.49
CA ILE A 290 4.12 -19.22 3.34
C ILE A 290 5.45 -19.64 3.98
N ASP A 291 6.45 -19.92 3.14
CA ASP A 291 7.83 -20.15 3.58
C ASP A 291 8.49 -18.85 4.07
#